data_AF-A0A3D2F3I8-F1
#
_entry.id   AF-A0A3D2F3I8-F1
#
_cell.length_a   1.000
_cell.length_b   1.000
_cell.length_c   1.000
_cell.angle_alpha   90.00
_cell.angle_beta   90.00
_cell.angle_gamma   90.00
#
_symmetry.space_group_name_H-M   'P 1'
#
loop_
_entity.id
_entity.type
_entity.pdbx_description
1 polymer ?
#
loop_
_entity_poly.entity_id
_entity_poly.type
_entity_poly.pdbx_seq_one_letter_code
_entity_poly.pdbx_strand_id
1 'polypeptide(L)'
;MSKKVFFASFLASFLIFGSWSFSRFEFFNSPPASSVSPENSPADFSSQVPVNAVFVGDIMLSRSVAKQIANAKDYQFPFLKVKDFLNQADFVFGNLEGPISDRGFDQGSIYSFRAEPKTAAGLKAANFKVVSLANNHIFDWGREALLQTIEILGKNNIFGIGAGKDLNAANQILVFPVNGLRFGFFAGTSLYPESLEAGPNQPGVSRLEFEALAKEIQKIKTENLVDFMIVSLHWGEEYQLAPTALQIEQARLLADSGADLVLGHHPHVIQPYEKRGRGLIFYSLGNFVFDQSFSEETKTGLAVQVVFKHDRSFSAQLYRTRANEFFQPELGELFDSLTVL
;
A
#
# COMPACT_ATOMS: atom_id res chain seq x y z
N MET A 1 34.50 22.11 64.28
CA MET A 1 35.04 21.45 63.07
C MET A 1 34.20 21.93 61.89
N SER A 2 34.56 22.95 61.10
CA SER A 2 35.62 23.00 60.07
C SER A 2 35.40 21.89 59.02
N LYS A 3 35.12 22.10 57.72
CA LYS A 3 35.66 23.06 56.74
C LYS A 3 34.70 23.35 55.56
N LYS A 4 34.84 24.55 54.97
CA LYS A 4 34.51 24.93 53.58
C LYS A 4 35.65 24.51 52.63
N VAL A 5 35.39 24.21 51.34
CA VAL A 5 36.15 24.52 50.08
C VAL A 5 35.22 24.11 48.89
N PHE A 6 34.69 24.97 48.00
CA PHE A 6 35.21 25.75 46.84
C PHE A 6 35.39 24.99 45.48
N PHE A 7 34.61 25.44 44.48
CA PHE A 7 34.77 25.54 43.01
C PHE A 7 35.47 24.46 42.14
N ALA A 8 34.83 24.09 41.03
CA ALA A 8 35.28 24.43 39.66
C ALA A 8 34.24 24.05 38.58
N SER A 9 33.93 25.00 37.70
CA SER A 9 33.16 24.84 36.47
C SER A 9 33.93 24.02 35.43
N PHE A 10 33.25 23.19 34.64
CA PHE A 10 33.70 22.84 33.29
C PHE A 10 32.51 22.73 32.34
N LEU A 11 32.47 23.67 31.39
CA LEU A 11 31.76 23.54 30.13
C LEU A 11 32.28 22.31 29.38
N ALA A 12 31.39 21.46 28.90
CA ALA A 12 31.67 20.63 27.72
C ALA A 12 30.37 20.45 26.95
N SER A 13 30.20 21.32 25.95
CA SER A 13 29.24 21.16 24.87
C SER A 13 29.52 19.84 24.13
N PHE A 14 28.53 18.95 24.06
CA PHE A 14 28.49 17.92 23.04
C PHE A 14 27.19 18.08 22.24
N LEU A 15 27.28 18.96 21.24
CA LEU A 15 26.41 18.93 20.07
C LEU A 15 26.84 17.71 19.24
N ILE A 16 26.15 16.59 19.40
CA ILE A 16 26.20 15.51 18.41
C ILE A 16 25.05 15.79 17.43
N PHE A 17 25.35 16.60 16.42
CA PHE A 17 24.57 16.60 15.18
C PHE A 17 24.83 15.27 14.49
N GLY A 18 24.00 14.27 14.80
CA GLY A 18 23.87 13.07 13.97
C GLY A 18 23.28 13.50 12.64
N SER A 19 24.15 13.73 11.66
CA SER A 19 23.79 13.87 10.26
C SER A 19 23.31 12.51 9.76
N TRP A 20 22.00 12.28 9.82
CA TRP A 20 21.38 11.17 9.12
C TRP A 20 21.47 11.46 7.61
N SER A 21 22.55 10.97 6.99
CA SER A 21 22.60 10.83 5.54
C SER A 21 21.70 9.66 5.17
N PHE A 22 20.46 9.95 4.76
CA PHE A 22 19.56 8.96 4.20
C PHE A 22 19.71 8.86 2.68
N SER A 23 19.61 7.62 2.24
CA SER A 23 19.99 7.05 0.97
C SER A 23 19.32 7.66 -0.26
N ARG A 24 20.03 7.58 -1.39
CA ARG A 24 19.57 7.88 -2.75
C ARG A 24 18.20 7.27 -3.03
N PHE A 25 17.32 8.05 -3.67
CA PHE A 25 16.24 7.53 -4.49
C PHE A 25 16.85 6.64 -5.59
N GLU A 26 16.72 5.32 -5.48
CA GLU A 26 17.02 4.44 -6.60
C GLU A 26 15.82 4.38 -7.54
N PHE A 27 15.92 5.11 -8.65
CA PHE A 27 15.11 4.85 -9.84
C PHE A 27 15.53 3.48 -10.37
N PHE A 28 14.64 2.49 -10.35
CA PHE A 28 14.93 1.21 -11.00
C PHE A 28 15.11 1.44 -12.50
N ASN A 29 16.35 1.32 -12.98
CA ASN A 29 16.67 1.28 -14.40
C ASN A 29 16.23 -0.07 -15.00
N SER A 30 15.45 0.01 -16.07
CA SER A 30 15.18 -1.12 -16.98
C SER A 30 16.47 -1.58 -17.70
N PRO A 31 16.53 -2.81 -18.26
CA PRO A 31 17.74 -3.35 -18.90
C PRO A 31 18.21 -2.52 -20.10
N PRO A 32 19.50 -2.62 -20.49
CA PRO A 32 20.13 -1.66 -21.40
C PRO A 32 19.53 -1.75 -22.81
N ALA A 33 18.95 -0.64 -23.26
CA ALA A 33 18.61 -0.44 -24.67
C ALA A 33 19.89 -0.24 -25.48
N SER A 34 19.97 -0.93 -26.61
CA SER A 34 21.04 -0.85 -27.60
C SER A 34 21.16 0.59 -28.14
N SER A 35 22.39 1.08 -28.24
CA SER A 35 22.71 2.42 -28.73
C SER A 35 22.28 2.65 -30.19
N VAL A 36 21.41 3.62 -30.41
CA VAL A 36 21.23 4.29 -31.70
C VAL A 36 21.34 5.80 -31.48
N SER A 37 22.15 6.45 -32.32
CA SER A 37 22.56 7.85 -32.29
C SER A 37 21.41 8.85 -32.45
N PRO A 38 21.57 10.12 -32.04
CA PRO A 38 20.49 11.11 -32.02
C PRO A 38 20.39 11.84 -33.36
N GLU A 39 19.20 11.82 -33.97
CA GLU A 39 18.85 12.72 -35.07
C GLU A 39 17.62 13.53 -34.68
N ASN A 40 17.74 14.85 -34.85
CA ASN A 40 16.82 15.88 -34.36
C ASN A 40 15.39 15.76 -34.92
N SER A 41 14.41 15.87 -34.04
CA SER A 41 13.17 16.63 -34.27
C SER A 41 12.50 16.92 -32.91
N PRO A 42 12.01 18.15 -32.65
CA PRO A 42 11.17 18.44 -31.49
C PRO A 42 9.77 17.89 -31.79
N ALA A 43 9.60 16.58 -31.67
CA ALA A 43 8.29 16.01 -31.44
C ALA A 43 7.94 16.32 -29.98
N ASP A 44 6.75 16.70 -29.56
CA ASP A 44 5.49 17.14 -30.14
C ASP A 44 4.68 17.44 -28.84
N PHE A 45 3.61 18.23 -28.83
CA PHE A 45 2.85 18.46 -27.59
C PHE A 45 2.38 17.10 -27.03
N SER A 46 3.08 16.54 -26.03
CA SER A 46 2.69 15.26 -25.45
C SER A 46 1.31 15.49 -24.86
N SER A 47 0.30 14.85 -25.44
CA SER A 47 -1.04 14.86 -24.88
C SER A 47 -0.91 14.51 -23.40
N GLN A 48 -1.26 15.45 -22.53
CA GLN A 48 -1.28 15.30 -21.07
C GLN A 48 -2.41 14.33 -20.71
N VAL A 49 -2.25 13.05 -21.08
CA VAL A 49 -3.27 12.02 -20.90
C VAL A 49 -3.44 11.78 -19.40
N PRO A 50 -4.65 11.95 -18.84
CA PRO A 50 -4.92 11.64 -17.45
C PRO A 50 -4.59 10.17 -17.14
N VAL A 51 -4.18 9.89 -15.90
CA VAL A 51 -3.94 8.52 -15.43
C VAL A 51 -5.19 8.03 -14.69
N ASN A 52 -5.72 6.88 -15.11
CA ASN A 52 -6.80 6.18 -14.44
C ASN A 52 -6.25 5.08 -13.53
N ALA A 53 -6.56 5.12 -12.24
CA ALA A 53 -6.12 4.12 -11.27
C ALA A 53 -7.33 3.52 -10.55
N VAL A 54 -7.21 2.27 -10.10
CA VAL A 54 -8.21 1.64 -9.23
C VAL A 54 -7.57 1.20 -7.93
N PHE A 55 -8.20 1.55 -6.82
CA PHE A 55 -7.81 1.15 -5.46
C PHE A 55 -8.88 0.26 -4.87
N VAL A 56 -8.48 -0.91 -4.37
CA VAL A 56 -9.39 -1.89 -3.76
C VAL A 56 -8.90 -2.29 -2.37
N GLY A 57 -9.80 -2.91 -1.61
CA GLY A 57 -9.54 -3.34 -0.25
C GLY A 57 -8.73 -4.64 -0.11
N ASP A 58 -9.07 -5.42 0.91
CA ASP A 58 -8.29 -6.59 1.35
C ASP A 58 -8.43 -7.78 0.40
N ILE A 59 -7.29 -8.41 0.10
CA ILE A 59 -7.15 -9.54 -0.83
C ILE A 59 -6.44 -10.69 -0.11
N MET A 60 -7.16 -11.77 0.15
CA MET A 60 -6.64 -13.01 0.72
C MET A 60 -6.86 -14.17 -0.26
N LEU A 61 -5.77 -14.71 -0.81
CA LEU A 61 -5.77 -15.71 -1.88
C LEU A 61 -5.54 -17.15 -1.36
N SER A 62 -5.73 -17.36 -0.06
CA SER A 62 -5.57 -18.65 0.62
C SER A 62 -6.92 -19.28 0.99
N ARG A 63 -6.93 -20.27 1.90
CA ARG A 63 -8.15 -20.89 2.44
C ARG A 63 -9.21 -21.25 1.38
N SER A 64 -10.43 -20.75 1.52
CA SER A 64 -11.54 -21.11 0.63
C SER A 64 -11.39 -20.47 -0.75
N VAL A 65 -10.74 -19.31 -0.86
CA VAL A 65 -10.38 -18.71 -2.15
C VAL A 65 -9.42 -19.62 -2.91
N ALA A 66 -8.39 -20.15 -2.25
CA ALA A 66 -7.47 -21.12 -2.85
C ALA A 66 -8.18 -22.41 -3.31
N LYS A 67 -9.17 -22.89 -2.54
CA LYS A 67 -10.01 -24.03 -2.97
C LYS A 67 -10.77 -23.71 -4.25
N GLN A 68 -11.33 -22.51 -4.38
CA GLN A 68 -12.03 -22.11 -5.62
C GLN A 68 -11.06 -21.99 -6.80
N ILE A 69 -9.86 -21.42 -6.60
CA ILE A 69 -8.79 -21.38 -7.62
C ILE A 69 -8.45 -22.81 -8.10
N ALA A 70 -8.24 -23.74 -7.17
CA ALA A 70 -7.90 -25.13 -7.49
C ALA A 70 -9.03 -25.86 -8.24
N ASN A 71 -10.28 -25.65 -7.81
CA ASN A 71 -11.46 -26.24 -8.46
C ASN A 71 -11.63 -25.72 -9.89
N ALA A 72 -11.45 -24.42 -10.09
CA ALA A 72 -11.51 -23.78 -11.41
C ALA A 72 -10.28 -24.12 -12.29
N LYS A 73 -9.17 -24.54 -11.69
CA LYS A 73 -7.86 -24.72 -12.33
C LYS A 73 -7.39 -23.44 -13.04
N ASP A 74 -7.74 -22.29 -12.49
CA ASP A 74 -7.43 -20.97 -13.05
C ASP A 74 -7.01 -20.00 -11.94
N TYR A 75 -5.77 -19.55 -11.98
CA TYR A 75 -5.24 -18.57 -11.01
C TYR A 75 -5.82 -17.16 -11.21
N GLN A 76 -6.48 -16.87 -12.35
CA GLN A 76 -7.22 -15.63 -12.56
C GLN A 76 -8.63 -15.67 -11.97
N PHE A 77 -9.09 -16.86 -11.54
CA PHE A 77 -10.46 -17.09 -11.05
C PHE A 77 -10.97 -16.00 -10.09
N PRO A 78 -10.22 -15.56 -9.06
CA PRO A 78 -10.74 -14.60 -8.08
C PRO A 78 -11.17 -13.26 -8.68
N PHE A 79 -10.61 -12.87 -9.84
CA PHE A 79 -10.82 -11.55 -10.43
C PHE A 79 -11.68 -11.54 -11.69
N LEU A 80 -12.15 -12.71 -12.18
CA LEU A 80 -12.82 -12.82 -13.48
C LEU A 80 -14.04 -11.90 -13.63
N LYS A 81 -14.80 -11.69 -12.55
CA LYS A 81 -16.02 -10.88 -12.54
C LYS A 81 -15.79 -9.37 -12.63
N VAL A 82 -14.57 -8.91 -12.34
CA VAL A 82 -14.16 -7.49 -12.32
C VAL A 82 -13.01 -7.20 -13.28
N LYS A 83 -12.55 -8.21 -14.03
CA LYS A 83 -11.36 -8.14 -14.87
C LYS A 83 -11.41 -6.98 -15.87
N ASP A 84 -12.54 -6.77 -16.53
CA ASP A 84 -12.68 -5.73 -17.54
C ASP A 84 -12.67 -4.32 -16.93
N PHE A 85 -13.22 -4.17 -15.72
CA PHE A 85 -13.17 -2.91 -14.97
C PHE A 85 -11.74 -2.59 -14.52
N LEU A 86 -11.03 -3.58 -13.96
CA LEU A 86 -9.65 -3.40 -13.50
C LEU A 86 -8.66 -3.14 -14.64
N ASN A 87 -8.83 -3.80 -15.79
CA ASN A 87 -7.94 -3.63 -16.95
C ASN A 87 -8.16 -2.32 -17.73
N GLN A 88 -9.21 -1.55 -17.44
CA GLN A 88 -9.38 -0.20 -17.98
C GLN A 88 -8.54 0.85 -17.24
N ALA A 89 -7.99 0.51 -16.07
CA ALA A 89 -7.06 1.37 -15.35
C ALA A 89 -5.64 1.24 -15.91
N ASP A 90 -4.84 2.29 -15.82
CA ASP A 90 -3.40 2.23 -16.07
C ASP A 90 -2.70 1.39 -14.99
N PHE A 91 -3.18 1.43 -13.75
CA PHE A 91 -2.73 0.54 -12.67
C PHE A 91 -3.80 0.25 -11.62
N VAL A 92 -3.65 -0.88 -10.94
CA VAL A 92 -4.47 -1.26 -9.78
C VAL A 92 -3.60 -1.40 -8.53
N PHE A 93 -4.15 -0.96 -7.41
CA PHE A 93 -3.59 -1.10 -6.06
C PHE A 93 -4.55 -1.87 -5.14
N GLY A 94 -4.02 -2.70 -4.23
CA GLY A 94 -4.79 -3.29 -3.14
C GLY A 94 -3.92 -3.77 -1.96
N ASN A 95 -4.55 -4.21 -0.87
CA ASN A 95 -3.84 -4.82 0.26
C ASN A 95 -3.80 -6.34 0.08
N LEU A 96 -2.59 -6.91 -0.10
CA LEU A 96 -2.39 -8.35 -0.20
C LEU A 96 -2.17 -8.92 1.20
N GLU A 97 -3.23 -9.49 1.77
CA GLU A 97 -3.28 -9.93 3.15
C GLU A 97 -2.84 -11.39 3.28
N GLY A 98 -1.57 -11.54 3.65
CA GLY A 98 -0.89 -12.83 3.75
C GLY A 98 0.15 -13.08 2.64
N PRO A 99 1.13 -13.96 2.90
CA PRO A 99 2.21 -14.24 1.96
C PRO A 99 1.76 -15.06 0.74
N ILE A 100 2.44 -14.82 -0.38
CA ILE A 100 2.45 -15.68 -1.57
C ILE A 100 3.78 -16.44 -1.56
N SER A 101 3.77 -17.70 -1.14
CA SER A 101 5.00 -18.44 -0.82
C SER A 101 4.78 -19.94 -0.85
N ASP A 102 5.82 -20.70 -1.21
CA ASP A 102 5.94 -22.13 -0.91
C ASP A 102 7.02 -22.43 0.16
N ARG A 103 7.73 -21.39 0.61
CA ARG A 103 8.72 -21.40 1.68
C ARG A 103 8.15 -21.04 3.05
N GLY A 104 9.00 -21.17 4.08
CA GLY A 104 8.70 -20.84 5.46
C GLY A 104 7.92 -21.93 6.20
N PHE A 105 7.61 -21.66 7.47
CA PHE A 105 6.84 -22.55 8.35
C PHE A 105 5.72 -21.75 9.00
N ASP A 106 4.56 -22.39 9.14
CA ASP A 106 3.41 -21.83 9.83
C ASP A 106 3.80 -21.39 11.26
N GLN A 107 3.56 -20.12 11.57
CA GLN A 107 3.87 -19.51 12.87
C GLN A 107 2.79 -19.81 13.94
N GLY A 108 1.77 -20.61 13.61
CA GLY A 108 0.94 -21.30 14.60
C GLY A 108 -0.42 -20.66 14.89
N SER A 109 -1.03 -19.98 13.91
CA SER A 109 -2.42 -19.48 14.03
C SER A 109 -3.40 -20.37 13.28
N ILE A 110 -4.62 -20.51 13.80
CA ILE A 110 -5.73 -21.14 13.05
C ILE A 110 -6.15 -20.31 11.82
N TYR A 111 -5.68 -19.07 11.73
CA TYR A 111 -5.90 -18.14 10.62
C TYR A 111 -4.63 -17.87 9.81
N SER A 112 -3.63 -18.76 9.84
CA SER A 112 -2.41 -18.59 9.05
C SER A 112 -2.70 -18.62 7.54
N PHE A 113 -2.50 -17.50 6.86
CA PHE A 113 -2.66 -17.36 5.42
C PHE A 113 -1.37 -17.70 4.69
N ARG A 114 -1.49 -18.45 3.60
CA ARG A 114 -0.45 -18.57 2.58
C ARG A 114 -1.06 -18.99 1.26
N ALA A 115 -0.87 -18.15 0.25
CA ALA A 115 -1.28 -18.43 -1.10
C ALA A 115 -0.13 -19.09 -1.89
N GLU A 116 -0.47 -19.95 -2.86
CA GLU A 116 0.54 -20.59 -3.71
C GLU A 116 1.26 -19.55 -4.58
N PRO A 117 2.57 -19.73 -4.89
CA PRO A 117 3.33 -18.81 -5.74
C PRO A 117 2.67 -18.43 -7.07
N LYS A 118 1.92 -19.36 -7.68
CA LYS A 118 1.23 -19.17 -8.95
C LYS A 118 0.06 -18.18 -8.89
N THR A 119 -0.48 -17.89 -7.70
CA THR A 119 -1.55 -16.91 -7.50
C THR A 119 -1.16 -15.48 -7.90
N ALA A 120 0.14 -15.16 -7.91
CA ALA A 120 0.64 -13.88 -8.40
C ALA A 120 0.31 -13.62 -9.88
N ALA A 121 0.11 -14.68 -10.68
CA ALA A 121 -0.34 -14.54 -12.07
C ALA A 121 -1.77 -13.97 -12.16
N GLY A 122 -2.63 -14.27 -11.18
CA GLY A 122 -3.98 -13.70 -11.07
C GLY A 122 -3.94 -12.20 -10.83
N LEU A 123 -3.13 -11.76 -9.86
CA LEU A 123 -2.89 -10.33 -9.58
C LEU A 123 -2.39 -9.59 -10.83
N LYS A 124 -1.39 -10.17 -11.51
CA LYS A 124 -0.85 -9.57 -12.75
C LYS A 124 -1.91 -9.44 -13.85
N ALA A 125 -2.74 -10.47 -14.04
CA ALA A 125 -3.81 -10.48 -15.04
C ALA A 125 -4.98 -9.54 -14.71
N ALA A 126 -5.13 -9.18 -13.43
CA ALA A 126 -6.05 -8.18 -12.91
C ALA A 126 -5.42 -6.78 -12.80
N ASN A 127 -4.27 -6.58 -13.46
CA ASN A 127 -3.55 -5.30 -13.58
C ASN A 127 -3.07 -4.67 -12.26
N PHE A 128 -2.93 -5.47 -11.19
CA PHE A 128 -2.22 -5.01 -10.00
C PHE A 128 -0.77 -4.67 -10.35
N LYS A 129 -0.35 -3.45 -10.05
CA LYS A 129 1.04 -3.00 -10.19
C LYS A 129 1.71 -2.75 -8.85
N VAL A 130 0.93 -2.39 -7.84
CA VAL A 130 1.41 -2.11 -6.48
C VAL A 130 0.47 -2.80 -5.50
N VAL A 131 1.00 -3.47 -4.48
CA VAL A 131 0.23 -4.04 -3.39
C VAL A 131 0.86 -3.70 -2.04
N SER A 132 0.03 -3.42 -1.04
CA SER A 132 0.50 -3.36 0.35
C SER A 132 0.77 -4.77 0.87
N LEU A 133 1.93 -4.95 1.50
CA LEU A 133 2.28 -6.12 2.31
C LEU A 133 2.30 -5.80 3.81
N ALA A 134 2.08 -4.55 4.19
CA ALA A 134 2.01 -4.13 5.58
C ALA A 134 0.65 -4.50 6.17
N ASN A 135 0.50 -5.73 6.64
CA ASN A 135 -0.72 -6.24 7.28
C ASN A 135 -0.39 -7.37 8.25
N ASN A 136 -1.26 -7.61 9.23
CA ASN A 136 -1.11 -8.55 10.35
C ASN A 136 -0.92 -10.04 9.94
N HIS A 137 -1.05 -10.37 8.64
CA HIS A 137 -0.90 -11.73 8.10
C HIS A 137 0.36 -11.98 7.27
N ILE A 138 1.13 -10.95 6.89
CA ILE A 138 2.35 -11.14 6.06
C ILE A 138 3.40 -12.06 6.71
N PHE A 139 3.36 -12.21 8.04
CA PHE A 139 4.28 -13.04 8.82
C PHE A 139 3.75 -14.44 9.17
N ASP A 140 2.57 -14.83 8.70
CA ASP A 140 1.96 -16.12 9.08
C ASP A 140 2.85 -17.33 8.78
N TRP A 141 3.76 -17.20 7.80
CA TRP A 141 4.75 -18.22 7.44
C TRP A 141 6.21 -17.76 7.63
N GLY A 142 6.41 -16.71 8.41
CA GLY A 142 7.71 -16.18 8.80
C GLY A 142 8.42 -15.35 7.73
N ARG A 143 9.62 -14.87 8.08
CA ARG A 143 10.44 -13.96 7.26
C ARG A 143 10.84 -14.55 5.90
N GLU A 144 11.03 -15.86 5.83
CA GLU A 144 11.36 -16.53 4.56
C GLU A 144 10.21 -16.41 3.55
N ALA A 145 8.97 -16.58 4.01
CA ALA A 145 7.77 -16.43 3.18
C ALA A 145 7.55 -14.97 2.76
N LEU A 146 7.79 -14.00 3.65
CA LEU A 146 7.79 -12.58 3.31
C LEU A 146 8.78 -12.27 2.17
N LEU A 147 10.04 -12.68 2.32
CA LEU A 147 11.07 -12.41 1.32
C LEU A 147 10.75 -13.07 -0.03
N GLN A 148 10.23 -14.30 -0.01
CA GLN A 148 9.80 -14.98 -1.23
C GLN A 148 8.59 -14.29 -1.87
N THR A 149 7.65 -13.77 -1.06
CA THR A 149 6.51 -13.00 -1.56
C THR A 149 6.99 -11.79 -2.37
N ILE A 150 7.93 -11.01 -1.85
CA ILE A 150 8.53 -9.88 -2.56
C ILE A 150 9.21 -10.34 -3.86
N GLU A 151 9.97 -11.44 -3.83
CA GLU A 151 10.63 -12.02 -5.01
C GLU A 151 9.61 -12.42 -6.09
N ILE A 152 8.53 -13.11 -5.71
CA ILE A 152 7.48 -13.59 -6.62
C ILE A 152 6.71 -12.42 -7.23
N LEU A 153 6.34 -11.42 -6.43
CA LEU A 153 5.68 -10.21 -6.93
C LEU A 153 6.57 -9.47 -7.94
N GLY A 154 7.85 -9.29 -7.63
CA GLY A 154 8.82 -8.66 -8.53
C GLY A 154 8.95 -9.38 -9.87
N LYS A 155 9.02 -10.72 -9.88
CA LYS A 155 9.02 -11.54 -11.11
C LYS A 155 7.75 -11.38 -11.95
N ASN A 156 6.65 -10.92 -11.34
CA ASN A 156 5.38 -10.66 -12.00
C ASN A 156 5.16 -9.17 -12.34
N ASN A 157 6.17 -8.31 -12.16
CA ASN A 157 6.09 -6.86 -12.34
C ASN A 157 5.06 -6.20 -11.40
N ILE A 158 5.00 -6.69 -10.16
CA ILE A 158 4.17 -6.14 -9.09
C ILE A 158 5.11 -5.68 -7.96
N PHE A 159 4.95 -4.44 -7.51
CA PHE A 159 5.67 -3.91 -6.37
C PHE A 159 4.92 -4.23 -5.07
N GLY A 160 5.55 -5.01 -4.19
CA GLY A 160 5.09 -5.16 -2.81
C GLY A 160 5.74 -4.08 -1.94
N ILE A 161 4.93 -3.27 -1.25
CA ILE A 161 5.39 -2.15 -0.40
C ILE A 161 5.02 -2.35 1.07
N GLY A 162 5.67 -1.60 1.97
CA GLY A 162 5.39 -1.65 3.41
C GLY A 162 5.97 -2.87 4.13
N ALA A 163 6.78 -3.66 3.45
CA ALA A 163 7.60 -4.72 4.02
C ALA A 163 8.88 -4.87 3.19
N GLY A 164 9.96 -5.35 3.79
CA GLY A 164 11.25 -5.39 3.13
C GLY A 164 12.26 -6.32 3.79
N LYS A 165 13.42 -6.45 3.16
CA LYS A 165 14.57 -7.22 3.67
C LYS A 165 15.26 -6.56 4.88
N ASP A 166 15.02 -5.27 5.06
CA ASP A 166 15.56 -4.41 6.11
C ASP A 166 14.64 -3.19 6.29
N LEU A 167 14.91 -2.37 7.32
CA LEU A 167 14.12 -1.19 7.66
C LEU A 167 14.05 -0.17 6.53
N ASN A 168 15.13 0.02 5.78
CA ASN A 168 15.15 0.99 4.68
C ASN A 168 14.24 0.55 3.56
N ALA A 169 14.30 -0.73 3.17
CA ALA A 169 13.42 -1.30 2.16
C ALA A 169 11.95 -1.30 2.61
N ALA A 170 11.69 -1.61 3.88
CA ALA A 170 10.32 -1.66 4.40
C ALA A 170 9.65 -0.27 4.50
N ASN A 171 10.42 0.77 4.86
CA ASN A 171 9.92 2.15 4.96
C ASN A 171 10.05 2.95 3.66
N GLN A 172 10.53 2.34 2.57
CA GLN A 172 10.77 3.05 1.31
C GLN A 172 9.45 3.54 0.70
N ILE A 173 9.41 4.83 0.35
CA ILE A 173 8.36 5.37 -0.49
C ILE A 173 8.66 4.99 -1.94
N LEU A 174 7.78 4.18 -2.53
CA LEU A 174 7.87 3.81 -3.93
C LEU A 174 7.47 5.00 -4.79
N VAL A 175 8.33 5.40 -5.74
CA VAL A 175 7.99 6.36 -6.78
C VAL A 175 7.70 5.60 -8.07
N PHE A 176 6.44 5.62 -8.50
CA PHE A 176 5.93 4.89 -9.66
C PHE A 176 5.50 5.87 -10.76
N PRO A 177 6.23 5.98 -11.88
CA PRO A 177 5.88 6.87 -12.98
C PRO A 177 4.85 6.24 -13.94
N VAL A 178 3.80 6.98 -14.29
CA VAL A 178 2.78 6.57 -15.28
C VAL A 178 2.35 7.79 -16.09
N ASN A 179 2.39 7.70 -17.43
CA ASN A 179 2.01 8.78 -18.36
C ASN A 179 2.58 10.17 -18.00
N GLY A 180 3.82 10.22 -17.48
CA GLY A 180 4.48 11.46 -17.09
C GLY A 180 4.12 12.02 -15.70
N LEU A 181 3.20 11.39 -14.98
CA LEU A 181 2.92 11.65 -13.56
C LEU A 181 3.74 10.71 -12.66
N ARG A 182 4.18 11.20 -11.50
CA ARG A 182 4.87 10.40 -10.48
C ARG A 182 3.96 10.15 -9.28
N PHE A 183 3.75 8.88 -8.96
CA PHE A 183 2.96 8.46 -7.81
C PHE A 183 3.88 7.97 -6.69
N GLY A 184 3.81 8.61 -5.52
CA GLY A 184 4.44 8.15 -4.30
C GLY A 184 3.53 7.18 -3.56
N PHE A 185 4.04 6.02 -3.15
CA PHE A 185 3.30 5.06 -2.34
C PHE A 185 4.04 4.75 -1.05
N PHE A 186 3.32 4.80 0.07
CA PHE A 186 3.74 4.27 1.35
C PHE A 186 2.71 3.28 1.87
N ALA A 187 3.16 2.21 2.54
CA ALA A 187 2.26 1.31 3.26
C ALA A 187 2.80 0.99 4.65
N GLY A 188 1.92 0.94 5.64
CA GLY A 188 2.27 0.62 7.02
C GLY A 188 1.12 -0.06 7.77
N THR A 189 1.43 -0.62 8.93
CA THR A 189 0.45 -1.26 9.80
C THR A 189 0.73 -0.95 11.26
N SER A 190 -0.33 -0.82 12.06
CA SER A 190 -0.25 -0.64 13.51
C SER A 190 -0.62 -1.93 14.28
N LEU A 191 -0.72 -3.07 13.60
CA LEU A 191 -1.32 -4.30 14.11
C LEU A 191 -0.31 -5.43 14.29
N TYR A 192 0.93 -5.09 14.65
CA TYR A 192 1.97 -6.05 14.97
C TYR A 192 2.78 -5.65 16.20
N PRO A 193 3.39 -6.63 16.90
CA PRO A 193 4.40 -6.33 17.88
C PRO A 193 5.68 -5.79 17.21
N GLU A 194 6.41 -4.94 17.92
CA GLU A 194 7.68 -4.35 17.48
C GLU A 194 8.71 -5.40 17.00
N SER A 195 8.63 -6.64 17.52
CA SER A 195 9.54 -7.74 17.14
C SER A 195 9.39 -8.24 15.69
N LEU A 196 8.34 -7.82 14.98
CA LEU A 196 8.10 -8.13 13.56
C LEU A 196 8.32 -6.92 12.64
N GLU A 197 8.65 -5.76 13.19
CA GLU A 197 9.13 -4.62 12.43
C GLU A 197 10.48 -4.92 11.77
N ALA A 198 10.75 -4.23 10.67
CA ALA A 198 12.03 -4.36 9.99
C ALA A 198 13.15 -3.74 10.79
N GLY A 199 14.26 -4.47 10.92
CA GLY A 199 15.49 -3.97 11.53
C GLY A 199 16.54 -3.63 10.46
N PRO A 200 17.69 -3.04 10.85
CA PRO A 200 18.75 -2.68 9.91
C PRO A 200 19.25 -3.83 9.00
N ASN A 201 19.18 -5.07 9.48
CA ASN A 201 19.53 -6.29 8.73
C ASN A 201 18.51 -7.41 8.97
N GLN A 202 17.25 -7.05 9.22
CA GLN A 202 16.21 -8.01 9.55
C GLN A 202 14.96 -7.73 8.71
N PRO A 203 14.46 -8.72 7.95
CA PRO A 203 13.21 -8.58 7.24
C PRO A 203 12.04 -8.32 8.17
N GLY A 204 11.12 -7.46 7.74
CA GLY A 204 10.07 -6.93 8.59
C GLY A 204 9.05 -6.12 7.80
N VAL A 205 7.97 -5.74 8.45
CA VAL A 205 7.07 -4.68 7.97
C VAL A 205 7.65 -3.30 8.27
N SER A 206 7.11 -2.29 7.59
CA SER A 206 7.43 -0.89 7.85
C SER A 206 7.20 -0.56 9.32
N ARG A 207 8.17 0.14 9.93
CA ARG A 207 7.98 0.78 11.22
C ARG A 207 7.17 2.06 11.02
N LEU A 208 5.92 2.03 11.44
CA LEU A 208 4.97 3.11 11.24
C LEU A 208 5.04 4.13 12.38
N GLU A 209 5.63 5.29 12.10
CA GLU A 209 5.69 6.44 13.01
C GLU A 209 5.01 7.62 12.31
N PHE A 210 3.77 7.94 12.70
CA PHE A 210 2.90 8.86 11.94
C PHE A 210 3.48 10.27 11.80
N GLU A 211 4.09 10.83 12.84
CA GLU A 211 4.70 12.16 12.81
C GLU A 211 5.96 12.19 11.94
N ALA A 212 6.72 11.10 11.90
CA ALA A 212 7.89 10.99 11.04
C ALA A 212 7.45 10.86 9.57
N LEU A 213 6.43 10.03 9.30
CA LEU A 213 5.83 9.90 7.98
C LEU A 213 5.22 11.21 7.48
N ALA A 214 4.49 11.93 8.34
CA ALA A 214 3.94 13.25 8.04
C ALA A 214 5.03 14.23 7.59
N LYS A 215 6.15 14.30 8.31
CA LYS A 215 7.30 15.14 7.93
C LYS A 215 7.92 14.70 6.61
N GLU A 216 8.05 13.40 6.36
CA GLU A 216 8.60 12.89 5.10
C GLU A 216 7.69 13.20 3.91
N ILE A 217 6.37 13.08 4.08
CA ILE A 217 5.39 13.48 3.05
C ILE A 217 5.52 14.98 2.75
N GLN A 218 5.55 15.84 3.78
CA GLN A 218 5.72 17.28 3.60
C GLN A 218 7.00 17.61 2.83
N LYS A 219 8.10 16.94 3.17
CA LYS A 219 9.38 17.08 2.46
C LYS A 219 9.25 16.66 0.99
N ILE A 220 8.70 15.48 0.71
CA ILE A 220 8.49 14.97 -0.66
C ILE A 220 7.64 15.92 -1.50
N LYS A 221 6.57 16.48 -0.93
CA LYS A 221 5.71 17.45 -1.62
C LYS A 221 6.43 18.79 -1.83
N THR A 222 7.21 19.25 -0.87
CA THR A 222 8.00 20.50 -0.96
C THR A 222 9.12 20.40 -2.00
N GLU A 223 9.82 19.26 -2.03
CA GLU A 223 10.87 18.96 -3.01
C GLU A 223 10.32 18.52 -4.37
N ASN A 224 8.99 18.46 -4.51
CA ASN A 224 8.29 18.11 -5.74
C ASN A 224 8.73 16.76 -6.33
N LEU A 225 8.95 15.76 -5.46
CA LEU A 225 9.46 14.45 -5.87
C LEU A 225 8.38 13.53 -6.44
N VAL A 226 7.13 13.78 -6.09
CA VAL A 226 5.94 13.09 -6.61
C VAL A 226 4.83 14.11 -6.89
N ASP A 227 3.93 13.76 -7.81
CA ASP A 227 2.75 14.56 -8.11
C ASP A 227 1.61 14.20 -7.17
N PHE A 228 1.41 12.89 -6.93
CA PHE A 228 0.40 12.35 -6.02
C PHE A 228 1.03 11.44 -4.97
N MET A 229 0.65 11.60 -3.70
CA MET A 229 1.09 10.75 -2.59
C MET A 229 -0.07 9.90 -2.08
N ILE A 230 0.10 8.58 -2.11
CA ILE A 230 -0.86 7.57 -1.68
C ILE A 230 -0.30 6.86 -0.45
N VAL A 231 -1.08 6.81 0.62
CA VAL A 231 -0.71 6.16 1.88
C VAL A 231 -1.71 5.06 2.18
N SER A 232 -1.23 3.82 2.36
CA SER A 232 -2.02 2.64 2.71
C SER A 232 -1.77 2.24 4.15
N LEU A 233 -2.82 2.04 4.95
CA LEU A 233 -2.73 1.75 6.37
C LEU A 233 -3.59 0.55 6.74
N HIS A 234 -2.98 -0.44 7.38
CA HIS A 234 -3.66 -1.62 7.88
C HIS A 234 -3.80 -1.53 9.42
N TRP A 235 -4.99 -1.19 9.89
CA TRP A 235 -5.21 -0.59 11.22
C TRP A 235 -6.66 -0.70 11.73
N GLY A 236 -6.90 -0.24 12.96
CA GLY A 236 -8.22 -0.21 13.55
C GLY A 236 -8.65 -1.57 14.08
N GLU A 237 -9.96 -1.74 14.22
CA GLU A 237 -10.56 -2.93 14.84
C GLU A 237 -11.43 -3.68 13.81
N GLU A 238 -11.30 -5.01 13.77
CA GLU A 238 -12.10 -5.85 12.89
C GLU A 238 -13.60 -5.62 13.07
N TYR A 239 -14.30 -5.55 11.94
CA TYR A 239 -15.76 -5.48 11.81
C TYR A 239 -16.43 -4.25 12.40
N GLN A 240 -15.68 -3.27 12.89
CA GLN A 240 -16.24 -1.99 13.34
C GLN A 240 -16.59 -1.11 12.14
N LEU A 241 -17.86 -0.71 12.03
CA LEU A 241 -18.36 0.14 10.94
C LEU A 241 -17.91 1.61 11.05
N ALA A 242 -17.42 2.02 12.22
CA ALA A 242 -16.90 3.36 12.46
C ALA A 242 -15.40 3.30 12.79
N PRO A 243 -14.58 4.22 12.25
CA PRO A 243 -13.19 4.33 12.64
C PRO A 243 -13.07 4.81 14.10
N THR A 244 -11.98 4.41 14.74
CA THR A 244 -11.61 4.93 16.05
C THR A 244 -11.20 6.40 15.96
N ALA A 245 -11.23 7.11 17.10
CA ALA A 245 -10.75 8.50 17.16
C ALA A 245 -9.29 8.63 16.73
N LEU A 246 -8.46 7.63 17.05
CA LEU A 246 -7.04 7.60 16.68
C LEU A 246 -6.86 7.45 15.16
N GLN A 247 -7.62 6.57 14.51
CA GLN A 247 -7.61 6.46 13.04
C GLN A 247 -7.98 7.79 12.37
N ILE A 248 -9.01 8.48 12.90
CA ILE A 248 -9.43 9.80 12.42
C ILE A 248 -8.29 10.82 12.56
N GLU A 249 -7.68 10.93 13.73
CA GLU A 249 -6.57 11.86 13.98
C GLU A 249 -5.38 11.60 13.05
N GLN A 250 -4.95 10.35 12.96
CA GLN A 250 -3.79 9.93 12.16
C GLN A 250 -4.02 10.09 10.65
N ALA A 251 -5.19 9.71 10.14
CA ALA A 251 -5.50 9.91 8.72
C ALA A 251 -5.50 11.39 8.34
N ARG A 252 -6.08 12.22 9.21
CA ARG A 252 -6.16 13.67 9.00
C ARG A 252 -4.79 14.33 9.04
N LEU A 253 -3.91 13.91 9.96
CA LEU A 253 -2.51 14.35 10.01
C LEU A 253 -1.79 14.10 8.67
N LEU A 254 -1.95 12.90 8.09
CA LEU A 254 -1.31 12.53 6.84
C LEU A 254 -1.88 13.32 5.64
N ALA A 255 -3.20 13.48 5.58
CA ALA A 255 -3.85 14.30 4.56
C ALA A 255 -3.40 15.77 4.64
N ASP A 256 -3.38 16.34 5.84
CA ASP A 256 -2.91 17.72 6.08
C ASP A 256 -1.42 17.90 5.74
N SER A 257 -0.64 16.81 5.81
CA SER A 257 0.77 16.79 5.46
C SER A 257 1.03 16.67 3.96
N GLY A 258 -0.01 16.40 3.16
CA GLY A 258 0.06 16.37 1.71
C GLY A 258 -0.16 15.00 1.06
N ALA A 259 -0.67 14.01 1.81
CA ALA A 259 -1.21 12.79 1.21
C ALA A 259 -2.47 13.11 0.40
N ASP A 260 -2.48 12.74 -0.87
CA ASP A 260 -3.62 12.93 -1.78
C ASP A 260 -4.68 11.84 -1.55
N LEU A 261 -4.24 10.60 -1.24
CA LEU A 261 -5.11 9.50 -0.81
C LEU A 261 -4.57 8.85 0.46
N VAL A 262 -5.46 8.60 1.44
CA VAL A 262 -5.21 7.73 2.59
C VAL A 262 -6.20 6.56 2.50
N LEU A 263 -5.69 5.34 2.39
CA LEU A 263 -6.43 4.12 2.13
C LEU A 263 -6.30 3.16 3.33
N GLY A 264 -7.41 2.94 4.03
CA GLY A 264 -7.47 2.04 5.16
C GLY A 264 -7.90 0.62 4.79
N HIS A 265 -7.39 -0.31 5.58
CA HIS A 265 -7.53 -1.77 5.46
C HIS A 265 -7.60 -2.39 6.87
N HIS A 266 -7.99 -3.66 6.97
CA HIS A 266 -8.14 -4.48 8.21
C HIS A 266 -9.55 -4.60 8.80
N PRO A 267 -10.40 -3.55 8.91
CA PRO A 267 -11.72 -3.74 9.49
C PRO A 267 -12.60 -4.76 8.74
N HIS A 268 -12.21 -5.17 7.53
CA HIS A 268 -12.94 -6.09 6.65
C HIS A 268 -14.35 -5.64 6.26
N VAL A 269 -14.72 -4.42 6.63
CA VAL A 269 -15.97 -3.74 6.32
C VAL A 269 -15.67 -2.35 5.80
N ILE A 270 -16.57 -1.78 5.01
CA ILE A 270 -16.46 -0.39 4.58
C ILE A 270 -16.67 0.52 5.78
N GLN A 271 -15.71 1.41 6.02
CA GLN A 271 -15.87 2.53 6.96
C GLN A 271 -16.14 3.83 6.19
N PRO A 272 -16.64 4.89 6.84
CA PRO A 272 -16.79 6.21 6.23
C PRO A 272 -15.53 6.68 5.48
N TYR A 273 -15.74 7.62 4.57
CA TYR A 273 -14.68 8.36 3.91
C TYR A 273 -14.87 9.86 4.13
N GLU A 274 -13.79 10.62 4.04
CA GLU A 274 -13.75 12.05 4.31
C GLU A 274 -12.89 12.76 3.26
N LYS A 275 -13.37 13.89 2.76
CA LYS A 275 -12.52 14.84 2.02
C LYS A 275 -11.95 15.86 3.00
N ARG A 276 -10.63 15.98 3.07
CA ARG A 276 -9.91 16.94 3.92
C ARG A 276 -8.92 17.75 3.12
N GLY A 277 -9.24 19.01 2.88
CA GLY A 277 -8.47 19.85 1.96
C GLY A 277 -8.41 19.20 0.57
N ARG A 278 -7.20 18.81 0.15
CA ARG A 278 -6.96 18.07 -1.10
C ARG A 278 -6.89 16.55 -0.91
N GLY A 279 -6.82 16.04 0.31
CA GLY A 279 -6.77 14.60 0.58
C GLY A 279 -8.15 13.95 0.57
N LEU A 280 -8.25 12.75 0.01
CA LEU A 280 -9.37 11.83 0.25
C LEU A 280 -8.93 10.73 1.20
N ILE A 281 -9.68 10.57 2.29
CA ILE A 281 -9.43 9.59 3.34
C ILE A 281 -10.51 8.52 3.25
N PHE A 282 -10.11 7.27 3.13
CA PHE A 282 -10.98 6.10 3.24
C PHE A 282 -10.50 5.33 4.47
N TYR A 283 -11.29 5.30 5.55
CA TYR A 283 -10.83 4.67 6.80
C TYR A 283 -10.75 3.15 6.72
N SER A 284 -11.57 2.55 5.85
CA SER A 284 -11.48 1.15 5.43
C SER A 284 -12.20 0.96 4.10
N LEU A 285 -11.53 0.33 3.13
CA LEU A 285 -12.14 -0.08 1.85
C LEU A 285 -12.92 -1.40 1.97
N GLY A 286 -12.79 -2.14 3.07
CA GLY A 286 -13.40 -3.46 3.27
C GLY A 286 -12.74 -4.56 2.44
N ASN A 287 -13.41 -5.71 2.33
CA ASN A 287 -12.89 -6.85 1.58
C ASN A 287 -13.10 -6.69 0.06
N PHE A 288 -12.07 -7.02 -0.74
CA PHE A 288 -12.20 -7.15 -2.20
C PHE A 288 -12.26 -8.62 -2.63
N VAL A 289 -11.29 -9.44 -2.20
CA VAL A 289 -11.31 -10.90 -2.39
C VAL A 289 -11.01 -11.54 -1.03
N PHE A 290 -12.03 -12.09 -0.38
CA PHE A 290 -11.90 -12.71 0.93
C PHE A 290 -13.00 -13.74 1.16
N ASP A 291 -12.73 -14.76 1.99
CA ASP A 291 -13.71 -15.82 2.32
C ASP A 291 -14.52 -15.57 3.60
N GLN A 292 -14.57 -14.33 4.07
CA GLN A 292 -15.41 -13.90 5.20
C GLN A 292 -16.83 -13.60 4.71
N SER A 293 -17.67 -14.63 4.64
CA SER A 293 -19.05 -14.52 4.14
C SER A 293 -20.12 -14.60 5.24
N PHE A 294 -19.77 -14.30 6.49
CA PHE A 294 -20.67 -14.47 7.64
C PHE A 294 -21.59 -13.26 7.89
N SER A 295 -21.36 -12.13 7.23
CA SER A 295 -22.26 -10.97 7.24
C SER A 295 -22.31 -10.29 5.87
N GLU A 296 -23.28 -9.41 5.63
CA GLU A 296 -23.32 -8.66 4.35
C GLU A 296 -22.26 -7.56 4.31
N GLU A 297 -21.88 -7.00 5.46
CA GLU A 297 -20.83 -5.98 5.59
C GLU A 297 -19.47 -6.56 5.21
N THR A 298 -19.14 -7.77 5.66
CA THR A 298 -17.87 -8.44 5.34
C THR A 298 -17.78 -8.96 3.91
N LYS A 299 -18.93 -9.14 3.25
CA LYS A 299 -19.03 -9.45 1.82
C LYS A 299 -18.95 -8.20 0.94
N THR A 300 -19.01 -7.00 1.51
CA THR A 300 -19.09 -5.76 0.74
C THR A 300 -17.80 -4.95 0.91
N GLY A 301 -17.28 -4.41 -0.19
CA GLY A 301 -16.09 -3.56 -0.22
C GLY A 301 -16.27 -2.37 -1.17
N LEU A 302 -15.22 -1.58 -1.29
CA LEU A 302 -15.13 -0.46 -2.22
C LEU A 302 -14.06 -0.71 -3.28
N ALA A 303 -14.42 -0.43 -4.53
CA ALA A 303 -13.48 -0.14 -5.59
C ALA A 303 -13.54 1.35 -5.90
N VAL A 304 -12.41 2.04 -5.70
CA VAL A 304 -12.27 3.48 -5.90
C VAL A 304 -11.50 3.71 -7.19
N GLN A 305 -12.18 4.16 -8.24
CA GLN A 305 -11.55 4.56 -9.49
C GLN A 305 -11.16 6.04 -9.40
N VAL A 306 -9.91 6.39 -9.68
CA VAL A 306 -9.40 7.76 -9.59
C VAL A 306 -8.76 8.18 -10.90
N VAL A 307 -9.20 9.32 -11.43
CA VAL A 307 -8.61 9.96 -12.61
C VAL A 307 -7.73 11.12 -12.16
N PHE A 308 -6.43 10.99 -12.37
CA PHE A 308 -5.41 11.96 -12.02
C PHE A 308 -4.98 12.78 -13.24
N LYS A 309 -4.85 14.10 -13.09
CA LYS A 309 -4.49 15.02 -14.18
C LYS A 309 -3.15 15.71 -13.94
N HIS A 310 -2.55 16.21 -15.01
CA HIS A 310 -1.25 16.91 -14.97
C HIS A 310 -1.28 18.27 -14.25
N ASP A 311 -2.46 18.89 -14.12
CA ASP A 311 -2.66 20.07 -13.27
C ASP A 311 -2.76 19.73 -11.76
N ARG A 312 -2.56 18.45 -11.42
CA ARG A 312 -2.66 17.87 -10.07
C ARG A 312 -4.07 17.82 -9.52
N SER A 313 -5.11 18.15 -10.29
CA SER A 313 -6.48 17.84 -9.90
C SER A 313 -6.76 16.34 -10.08
N PHE A 314 -7.74 15.82 -9.34
CA PHE A 314 -8.18 14.44 -9.49
C PHE A 314 -9.65 14.26 -9.09
N SER A 315 -10.28 13.21 -9.62
CA SER A 315 -11.65 12.85 -9.26
C SER A 315 -11.75 11.35 -8.97
N ALA A 316 -12.50 10.99 -7.95
CA ALA A 316 -12.75 9.61 -7.55
C ALA A 316 -14.21 9.20 -7.81
N GLN A 317 -14.42 8.02 -8.39
CA GLN A 317 -15.70 7.36 -8.56
C GLN A 317 -15.73 6.11 -7.68
N LEU A 318 -16.75 5.98 -6.85
CA LEU A 318 -16.84 4.94 -5.83
C LEU A 318 -17.87 3.89 -6.24
N TYR A 319 -17.42 2.65 -6.35
CA TYR A 319 -18.24 1.48 -6.65
C TYR A 319 -18.27 0.57 -5.45
N ARG A 320 -19.45 0.06 -5.09
CA ARG A 320 -19.54 -1.06 -4.15
C ARG A 320 -19.12 -2.33 -4.87
N THR A 321 -18.36 -3.17 -4.21
CA THR A 321 -18.12 -4.55 -4.63
C THR A 321 -18.83 -5.48 -3.67
N ARG A 322 -19.35 -6.59 -4.16
CA ARG A 322 -19.93 -7.63 -3.30
C ARG A 322 -19.40 -9.00 -3.68
N ALA A 323 -18.88 -9.74 -2.71
CA ALA A 323 -18.46 -11.11 -2.90
C ALA A 323 -19.66 -12.02 -3.21
N ASN A 324 -19.56 -12.78 -4.30
CA ASN A 324 -20.51 -13.86 -4.60
C ASN A 324 -20.18 -15.14 -3.80
N GLU A 325 -20.93 -16.22 -4.03
CA GLU A 325 -20.74 -17.51 -3.35
C GLU A 325 -19.39 -18.18 -3.60
N PHE A 326 -18.63 -17.71 -4.60
CA PHE A 326 -17.28 -18.15 -4.92
C PHE A 326 -16.20 -17.17 -4.47
N PHE A 327 -16.56 -16.16 -3.67
CA PHE A 327 -15.67 -15.12 -3.16
C PHE A 327 -15.07 -14.22 -4.26
N GLN A 328 -15.68 -14.21 -5.44
CA GLN A 328 -15.33 -13.25 -6.48
C GLN A 328 -16.08 -11.93 -6.21
N PRO A 329 -15.41 -10.77 -6.24
CA PRO A 329 -16.09 -9.50 -6.18
C PRO A 329 -16.90 -9.31 -7.46
N GLU A 330 -18.15 -8.90 -7.30
CA GLU A 330 -19.00 -8.40 -8.36
C GLU A 330 -19.12 -6.88 -8.20
N LEU A 331 -18.94 -6.15 -9.29
CA LEU A 331 -19.02 -4.70 -9.29
C LEU A 331 -20.49 -4.26 -9.26
N GLY A 332 -20.85 -3.46 -8.25
CA GLY A 332 -22.12 -2.77 -8.19
C GLY A 332 -22.13 -1.47 -8.99
N GLU A 333 -23.22 -0.73 -8.88
CA GLU A 333 -23.34 0.58 -9.53
C GLU A 333 -22.47 1.63 -8.84
N LEU A 334 -22.09 2.67 -9.60
CA LEU A 334 -21.49 3.89 -9.09
C LEU A 334 -22.45 4.52 -8.07
N PHE A 335 -22.01 4.71 -6.83
CA PHE A 335 -22.88 5.26 -5.78
C PHE A 335 -22.43 6.63 -5.26
N ASP A 336 -21.20 7.06 -5.53
CA ASP A 336 -20.73 8.42 -5.20
C ASP A 336 -19.58 8.87 -6.11
N SER A 337 -19.37 10.18 -6.22
CA SER A 337 -18.30 10.80 -6.99
C SER A 337 -17.72 12.02 -6.26
N LEU A 338 -16.40 12.06 -6.11
CA LEU A 338 -15.67 13.10 -5.40
C LEU A 338 -14.73 13.81 -6.37
N THR A 339 -14.68 15.14 -6.34
CA THR A 339 -13.74 15.93 -7.14
C THR A 339 -12.83 16.77 -6.25
N VAL A 340 -11.53 16.76 -6.53
CA VAL A 340 -10.50 17.57 -5.87
C VAL A 340 -9.84 18.45 -6.93
N LEU A 341 -9.89 19.77 -6.68
CA LEU A 341 -9.34 20.80 -7.56
C LEU A 341 -7.89 21.12 -7.19
#